data_AF-A0A3E4PX29-F1
#
_entry.id   AF-A0A3E4PX29-F1
#
_cell.length_a   1.000
_cell.length_b   1.000
_cell.length_c   1.000
_cell.angle_alpha   90.00
_cell.angle_beta   90.00
_cell.angle_gamma   90.00
#
_symmetry.space_group_name_H-M   'P 1'
#
loop_
_entity.id
_entity.type
_entity.pdbx_description
1 polymer ?
#
loop_
_entity_poly.entity_id
_entity_poly.type
_entity_poly.pdbx_seq_one_letter_code
_entity_poly.pdbx_strand_id
1 'polypeptide(L)'
;MPEQSVLRLSDAYESKSEELDLELRIRFININPGYNEEMVEKSPTLYQYVKFVDIVRKYQQEMSFPEAVEKAIDECIKNGILAEFLRKNRAEVLRVSIFEYDEEEHMRQEREESRQEGFEEGEERINDLYDKLHELNREEDIWKAIKDVEHRKKLLEEFHLD
;
A
#
# COMPACT_ATOMS: atom_id res chain seq x y z
N MET A 1 -3.97 4.96 9.92
CA MET A 1 -5.14 4.24 9.33
C MET A 1 -6.40 4.63 10.08
N PRO A 2 -7.57 4.71 9.42
CA PRO A 2 -8.84 4.94 10.11
C PRO A 2 -9.20 3.76 11.03
N GLU A 3 -10.16 3.96 11.93
CA GLU A 3 -10.68 2.90 12.80
C GLU A 3 -11.38 1.80 11.99
N GLN A 4 -12.12 2.19 10.95
CA GLN A 4 -12.74 1.28 10.00
C GLN A 4 -12.74 1.91 8.61
N SER A 5 -12.68 1.09 7.58
CA SER A 5 -12.86 1.50 6.19
C SER A 5 -13.67 0.47 5.41
N VAL A 6 -14.17 0.85 4.25
CA VAL A 6 -14.81 -0.06 3.31
C VAL A 6 -13.94 -0.14 2.07
N LEU A 7 -13.46 -1.34 1.77
CA LEU A 7 -12.77 -1.64 0.52
C LEU A 7 -13.79 -2.09 -0.51
N ARG A 8 -13.64 -1.62 -1.74
CA ARG A 8 -14.50 -1.99 -2.87
C ARG A 8 -13.69 -2.77 -3.88
N LEU A 9 -14.26 -3.82 -4.42
CA LEU A 9 -13.57 -4.59 -5.47
C LEU A 9 -13.33 -3.72 -6.71
N SER A 10 -14.25 -2.82 -7.04
CA SER A 10 -14.09 -1.83 -8.11
C SER A 10 -12.85 -0.94 -7.93
N ASP A 11 -12.39 -0.70 -6.70
CA ASP A 11 -11.22 0.15 -6.44
C ASP A 11 -9.93 -0.52 -6.94
N ALA A 12 -9.90 -1.86 -7.02
CA ALA A 12 -8.76 -2.63 -7.53
C ALA A 12 -8.69 -2.74 -9.06
N TYR A 13 -9.75 -2.38 -9.78
CA TYR A 13 -9.75 -2.43 -11.25
C TYR A 13 -8.99 -1.25 -11.84
N GLU A 14 -8.20 -1.53 -12.89
CA GLU A 14 -7.46 -0.52 -13.66
C GLU A 14 -8.44 0.45 -14.34
N SER A 15 -9.43 -0.08 -15.07
CA SER A 15 -10.50 0.70 -15.67
C SER A 15 -11.69 0.83 -14.70
N LYS A 16 -12.11 2.07 -14.42
CA LYS A 16 -13.33 2.34 -13.65
C LYS A 16 -14.54 2.33 -14.60
N SER A 17 -15.54 1.50 -14.30
CA SER A 17 -16.85 1.53 -14.95
C SER A 17 -17.83 2.29 -14.07
N GLU A 18 -18.71 3.09 -14.67
CA GLU A 18 -19.80 3.76 -13.94
C GLU A 18 -20.93 2.78 -13.61
N GLU A 19 -21.20 1.82 -14.50
CA GLU A 19 -22.17 0.75 -14.28
C GLU A 19 -21.46 -0.54 -13.84
N LEU A 20 -21.85 -1.06 -12.68
CA LEU A 20 -21.32 -2.29 -12.09
C LEU A 20 -22.48 -3.26 -11.86
N ASP A 21 -22.43 -4.42 -12.51
CA ASP A 21 -23.43 -5.48 -12.33
C ASP A 21 -23.31 -6.17 -10.95
N LEU A 22 -22.10 -6.20 -10.37
CA LEU A 22 -21.81 -6.77 -9.06
C LEU A 22 -20.70 -5.99 -8.38
N GLU A 23 -20.90 -5.66 -7.10
CA GLU A 23 -19.92 -4.93 -6.28
C GLU A 23 -19.70 -5.64 -4.94
N LEU A 24 -18.47 -6.10 -4.70
CA LEU A 24 -18.06 -6.69 -3.43
C LEU A 24 -17.48 -5.61 -2.52
N ARG A 25 -18.16 -5.34 -1.41
CA ARG A 25 -17.69 -4.42 -0.36
C ARG A 25 -17.22 -5.18 0.86
N ILE A 26 -15.98 -4.93 1.27
CA ILE A 26 -15.38 -5.53 2.46
C ILE A 26 -15.25 -4.46 3.53
N ARG A 27 -15.75 -4.76 4.73
CA ARG A 27 -15.50 -3.91 5.90
C ARG A 27 -14.13 -4.26 6.47
N PHE A 28 -13.21 -3.32 6.42
CA PHE A 28 -11.88 -3.44 6.98
C PHE A 28 -11.85 -2.83 8.38
N ILE A 29 -11.39 -3.61 9.36
CA ILE A 29 -11.37 -3.20 10.77
C ILE A 29 -9.92 -3.09 11.23
N ASN A 30 -9.56 -1.93 11.77
CA ASN A 30 -8.23 -1.70 12.30
C ASN A 30 -8.11 -2.27 13.72
N ILE A 31 -7.27 -3.29 13.90
CA ILE A 31 -7.04 -3.95 15.19
C ILE A 31 -5.75 -3.49 15.88
N ASN A 32 -5.10 -2.43 15.39
CA ASN A 32 -3.93 -1.87 16.06
C ASN A 32 -4.31 -1.30 17.44
N PRO A 33 -3.38 -1.28 18.42
CA PRO A 33 -3.64 -0.67 19.72
C PRO A 33 -4.22 0.74 19.60
N GLY A 34 -5.26 1.05 20.39
CA GLY A 34 -6.00 2.32 20.30
C GLY A 34 -7.16 2.35 19.30
N TYR A 35 -7.46 1.24 18.61
CA TYR A 35 -8.57 1.13 17.65
C TYR A 35 -9.41 -0.14 17.89
N ASN A 36 -10.73 -0.03 17.75
CA ASN A 36 -11.69 -1.15 17.91
C ASN A 36 -11.41 -2.04 19.14
N GLU A 37 -10.98 -1.45 20.26
CA GLU A 37 -10.49 -2.19 21.43
C GLU A 37 -11.55 -3.13 21.99
N GLU A 38 -12.81 -2.69 22.03
CA GLU A 38 -13.95 -3.51 22.48
C GLU A 38 -14.08 -4.81 21.67
N MET A 39 -13.81 -4.79 20.37
CA MET A 39 -13.87 -5.98 19.51
C MET A 39 -12.69 -6.91 19.79
N VAL A 40 -11.50 -6.34 19.96
CA VAL A 40 -10.27 -7.09 20.25
C VAL A 40 -10.38 -7.78 21.61
N GLU A 41 -10.92 -7.09 22.62
CA GLU A 41 -11.10 -7.60 23.98
C GLU A 41 -12.10 -8.77 24.08
N LYS A 42 -13.09 -8.83 23.19
CA LYS A 42 -14.08 -9.92 23.15
C LYS A 42 -13.49 -11.27 22.76
N SER A 43 -12.31 -11.31 22.14
CA SER A 43 -11.63 -12.54 21.72
C SER A 43 -10.26 -12.66 22.37
N PRO A 44 -10.07 -13.61 23.31
CA PRO A 44 -8.78 -13.82 23.96
C PRO A 44 -7.63 -14.07 22.97
N THR A 45 -7.89 -14.83 21.91
CA THR A 45 -6.90 -15.13 20.88
C THR A 45 -6.54 -13.89 20.06
N LEU A 46 -7.53 -13.09 19.66
CA LEU A 46 -7.29 -11.86 18.89
C LEU A 46 -6.53 -10.83 19.74
N TYR A 47 -6.92 -10.66 21.00
CA TYR A 47 -6.20 -9.80 21.94
C TYR A 47 -4.74 -10.22 22.08
N GLN A 48 -4.46 -11.51 22.28
CA GLN A 48 -3.10 -12.02 22.38
C GLN A 48 -2.30 -11.83 21.07
N TYR A 49 -2.95 -12.00 19.91
CA TYR A 49 -2.33 -11.72 18.62
C TYR A 49 -1.94 -10.24 18.48
N VAL A 50 -2.85 -9.32 18.80
CA VAL A 50 -2.55 -7.87 18.76
C VAL A 50 -1.38 -7.53 19.67
N LYS A 51 -1.29 -8.15 20.85
CA LYS A 51 -0.13 -7.98 21.75
C LYS A 51 1.16 -8.53 21.18
N PHE A 52 1.13 -9.72 20.55
CA PHE A 52 2.30 -10.28 19.89
C PHE A 52 2.84 -9.34 18.80
N VAL A 53 1.98 -8.86 17.90
CA VAL A 53 2.36 -7.93 16.83
C VAL A 53 2.90 -6.60 17.40
N ASP A 54 2.30 -6.08 18.45
CA ASP A 54 2.79 -4.87 19.14
C ASP A 54 4.20 -5.07 19.73
N ILE A 55 4.49 -6.24 20.31
CA ILE A 55 5.83 -6.58 20.83
C ILE A 55 6.85 -6.71 19.68
N VAL A 56 6.49 -7.37 18.57
CA VAL A 56 7.36 -7.45 17.38
C VAL A 56 7.74 -6.05 16.90
N ARG A 57 6.76 -5.15 16.75
CA ARG A 57 6.99 -3.76 16.30
C ARG A 57 7.87 -2.98 17.25
N LYS A 58 7.72 -3.16 18.56
CA LYS A 58 8.59 -2.53 19.56
C LYS A 58 10.04 -2.98 19.41
N TYR A 59 10.28 -4.28 19.25
CA TYR A 59 11.64 -4.77 19.05
C TYR A 59 12.23 -4.36 17.70
N GLN A 60 11.41 -4.29 16.64
CA GLN A 60 11.85 -3.85 15.32
C GLN A 60 12.42 -2.42 15.31
N GLN A 61 12.08 -1.58 16.30
CA GLN A 61 12.69 -0.25 16.45
C GLN A 61 14.17 -0.29 16.88
N GLU A 62 14.61 -1.40 17.47
CA GLU A 62 15.94 -1.54 18.09
C GLU A 62 16.81 -2.61 17.41
N MET A 63 16.23 -3.53 16.64
CA MET A 63 16.94 -4.64 15.99
C MET A 63 16.32 -5.03 14.65
N SER A 64 16.97 -5.94 13.92
CA SER A 64 16.44 -6.41 12.63
C SER A 64 15.08 -7.11 12.79
N PHE A 65 14.27 -7.09 11.74
CA PHE A 65 12.94 -7.72 11.79
C PHE A 65 12.98 -9.22 12.18
N PRO A 66 13.89 -10.06 11.63
CA PRO A 66 14.02 -11.45 12.06
C PRO A 66 14.34 -11.61 13.55
N GLU A 67 15.27 -10.81 14.08
CA GLU A 67 15.64 -10.82 15.49
C GLU A 67 14.47 -10.35 16.38
N ALA A 68 13.73 -9.34 15.92
CA ALA A 68 12.58 -8.79 16.61
C ALA A 68 11.45 -9.84 16.73
N VAL A 69 11.18 -10.58 15.66
CA VAL A 69 10.21 -11.68 15.66
C VAL A 69 10.65 -12.77 16.62
N GLU A 70 11.91 -13.21 16.58
CA GLU A 70 12.41 -14.26 17.46
C GLU A 70 12.30 -13.86 18.94
N LYS A 71 12.74 -12.64 19.28
CA LYS A 71 12.66 -12.13 20.65
C LYS A 71 11.23 -11.95 21.13
N ALA A 72 10.32 -11.49 20.26
CA ALA A 72 8.91 -11.38 20.56
C ALA A 72 8.25 -12.74 20.83
N ILE A 73 8.63 -13.79 20.08
CA ILE A 73 8.16 -15.15 20.31
C ILE A 73 8.54 -15.61 21.72
N ASP A 74 9.81 -15.42 22.12
CA ASP A 74 10.29 -15.84 23.44
C ASP A 74 9.58 -15.10 24.58
N GLU A 75 9.41 -13.79 24.46
CA GLU A 75 8.67 -12.98 25.43
C GLU A 75 7.20 -13.41 25.52
N CYS A 76 6.54 -13.61 24.39
CA CYS A 76 5.14 -14.00 24.35
C CYS A 76 4.92 -15.39 24.97
N ILE A 77 5.78 -16.36 24.66
CA ILE A 77 5.74 -17.70 25.27
C ILE A 77 5.91 -17.61 26.79
N LYS A 78 6.85 -16.78 27.26
CA LYS A 78 7.11 -16.58 28.70
C LYS A 78 5.93 -15.94 29.42
N ASN A 79 5.27 -14.97 28.77
CA ASN A 79 4.15 -14.22 29.33
C ASN A 79 2.77 -14.87 29.10
N GLY A 80 2.73 -16.06 28.48
CA GLY A 80 1.47 -16.78 28.23
C GLY A 80 0.65 -16.24 27.05
N ILE A 81 1.24 -15.39 26.20
CA ILE A 81 0.62 -14.80 25.03
C ILE A 81 0.84 -15.74 23.84
N LEU A 82 -0.25 -16.29 23.28
CA LEU A 82 -0.24 -17.30 22.21
C LEU A 82 0.73 -18.46 22.48
N ALA A 83 1.03 -18.75 23.76
CA ALA A 83 2.21 -19.53 24.12
C ALA A 83 2.19 -20.95 23.56
N GLU A 84 1.04 -21.63 23.57
CA GLU A 84 0.90 -22.97 22.99
C GLU A 84 1.09 -22.94 21.46
N PHE A 85 0.46 -21.97 20.79
CA PHE A 85 0.56 -21.79 19.35
C PHE A 85 2.00 -21.49 18.91
N LEU A 86 2.67 -20.55 19.59
CA LEU A 86 4.04 -20.15 19.28
C LEU A 86 5.04 -21.26 19.58
N ARG A 87 4.86 -22.03 20.66
CA ARG A 87 5.71 -23.20 20.94
C ARG A 87 5.59 -24.25 19.84
N LYS A 88 4.37 -24.53 19.39
CA LYS A 88 4.10 -25.55 18.37
C LYS A 88 4.58 -25.12 16.98
N ASN A 89 4.45 -23.84 16.65
CA ASN A 89 4.64 -23.32 15.29
C ASN A 89 5.84 -22.37 15.15
N ARG A 90 6.80 -22.34 16.09
CA ARG A 90 7.92 -21.37 16.10
C ARG A 90 8.60 -21.21 14.75
N ALA A 91 9.03 -22.31 14.14
CA ALA A 91 9.72 -22.29 12.86
C ALA A 91 8.84 -21.78 11.72
N GLU A 92 7.55 -22.10 11.76
CA GLU A 92 6.57 -21.62 10.78
C GLU A 92 6.37 -20.11 10.92
N VAL A 93 6.12 -19.62 12.14
CA VAL A 93 5.92 -18.19 12.39
C VAL A 93 7.13 -17.39 11.96
N LEU A 94 8.34 -17.82 12.35
CA LEU A 94 9.56 -17.13 11.95
C LEU A 94 9.72 -17.11 10.42
N ARG A 95 9.52 -18.26 9.77
CA ARG A 95 9.67 -18.40 8.33
C ARG A 95 8.67 -17.51 7.58
N VAL A 96 7.38 -17.62 7.91
CA VAL A 96 6.30 -16.88 7.26
C VAL A 96 6.48 -15.38 7.47
N SER A 97 6.77 -14.93 8.70
CA SER A 97 6.98 -13.51 8.97
C SER A 97 8.10 -12.92 8.11
N ILE A 98 9.25 -13.60 8.01
CA ILE A 98 10.39 -13.11 7.22
C ILE A 98 10.04 -13.02 5.73
N PHE A 99 9.45 -14.08 5.17
CA PHE A 99 9.11 -14.09 3.74
C PHE A 99 8.02 -13.07 3.38
N GLU A 100 6.96 -12.97 4.18
CA GLU A 100 5.88 -12.00 3.94
C GLU A 100 6.41 -10.56 4.02
N TYR A 101 7.33 -10.28 4.95
CA TYR A 101 7.95 -8.97 5.08
C TYR A 101 8.81 -8.60 3.86
N ASP A 102 9.64 -9.52 3.39
CA ASP A 102 10.46 -9.30 2.19
C ASP A 102 9.58 -9.07 0.94
N GLU A 103 8.48 -9.80 0.80
CA GLU A 103 7.50 -9.62 -0.27
C GLU A 103 6.81 -8.25 -0.19
N GLU A 104 6.37 -7.82 0.99
CA GLU A 104 5.76 -6.49 1.16
C GLU A 104 6.73 -5.35 0.81
N GLU A 105 8.00 -5.46 1.18
CA GLU A 105 9.02 -4.46 0.84
C GLU A 105 9.32 -4.46 -0.66
N HIS A 106 9.40 -5.63 -1.32
CA HIS A 106 9.55 -5.71 -2.78
C HIS A 106 8.39 -5.04 -3.51
N MET A 107 7.15 -5.37 -3.12
CA MET A 107 5.94 -4.78 -3.71
C MET A 107 5.85 -3.27 -3.50
N ARG A 108 6.41 -2.74 -2.40
CA ARG A 108 6.50 -1.29 -2.18
C ARG A 108 7.51 -0.67 -3.13
N GLN A 109 8.69 -1.26 -3.27
CA GLN A 109 9.74 -0.78 -4.17
C GLN A 109 9.26 -0.75 -5.63
N GLU A 110 8.67 -1.84 -6.12
CA GLU A 110 8.13 -1.90 -7.49
C GLU A 110 7.06 -0.83 -7.75
N ARG A 111 6.19 -0.54 -6.76
CA ARG A 111 5.19 0.53 -6.87
C ARG A 111 5.80 1.92 -6.87
N GLU A 112 6.84 2.14 -6.07
CA GLU A 112 7.56 3.41 -6.03
C GLU A 112 8.34 3.65 -7.33
N GLU A 113 9.01 2.62 -7.84
CA GLU A 113 9.69 2.62 -9.14
C GLU A 113 8.70 2.87 -10.28
N SER A 114 7.60 2.10 -10.34
CA SER A 114 6.55 2.30 -11.36
C SER A 114 5.94 3.71 -11.32
N ARG A 115 5.79 4.28 -10.12
CA ARG A 115 5.29 5.66 -9.96
C ARG A 115 6.31 6.69 -10.44
N GLN A 116 7.60 6.45 -10.17
CA GLN A 116 8.68 7.31 -10.61
C GLN A 116 8.83 7.25 -12.14
N GLU A 117 8.83 6.05 -12.72
CA GLU A 117 8.84 5.84 -14.17
C GLU A 117 7.64 6.54 -14.84
N GLY A 118 6.43 6.36 -14.31
CA GLY A 118 5.25 7.03 -14.84
C GLY A 118 5.27 8.56 -14.71
N PHE A 119 6.01 9.10 -13.73
CA PHE A 119 6.23 10.54 -13.61
C PHE A 119 7.24 11.02 -14.67
N GLU A 120 8.35 10.30 -14.84
CA GLU A 120 9.39 10.61 -15.83
C GLU A 120 8.84 10.54 -17.25
N GLU A 121 8.11 9.48 -17.60
CA GLU A 121 7.42 9.36 -18.89
C GLU A 121 6.43 10.51 -19.10
N GLY A 122 5.73 10.94 -18.04
CA GLY A 122 4.81 12.07 -18.10
C GLY A 122 5.52 13.41 -18.38
N GLU A 123 6.69 13.63 -17.79
CA GLU A 123 7.51 14.81 -18.08
C GLU A 123 8.06 14.78 -19.50
N GLU A 124 8.54 13.63 -19.99
CA GLU A 124 9.00 13.46 -21.37
C GLU A 124 7.88 13.74 -22.38
N ARG A 125 6.68 13.17 -22.19
CA ARG A 125 5.53 13.43 -23.07
C ARG A 125 5.15 14.92 -23.11
N ILE A 126 5.25 15.63 -21.99
CA ILE A 126 4.97 17.06 -21.93
C ILE A 126 6.05 17.87 -22.65
N ASN A 127 7.32 17.51 -22.50
CA ASN A 127 8.42 18.16 -23.19
C ASN A 127 8.30 17.98 -24.71
N ASP A 128 8.05 16.75 -25.16
CA ASP A 128 7.81 16.42 -26.58
C ASP A 128 6.64 17.21 -27.16
N LEU A 129 5.56 17.37 -26.38
CA LEU A 129 4.41 18.18 -26.78
C LEU A 129 4.80 19.64 -26.99
N TYR A 130 5.55 20.23 -26.04
CA TYR A 130 5.97 21.63 -26.14
C TYR A 130 6.95 21.87 -27.28
N ASP A 131 7.86 20.93 -27.54
CA ASP A 131 8.77 20.98 -28.67
C ASP A 131 7.99 20.96 -30.00
N LYS A 132 7.02 20.03 -30.16
CA LYS A 132 6.15 19.98 -31.35
C LYS A 132 5.33 21.27 -31.54
N LEU A 133 4.75 21.80 -30.46
CA LEU A 133 3.97 23.04 -30.53
C LEU A 133 4.84 24.25 -30.91
N HIS A 134 6.09 24.29 -30.42
CA HIS A 134 7.04 25.33 -30.77
C HIS A 134 7.45 25.24 -32.25
N GLU A 135 7.78 24.05 -32.75
CA GLU A 135 8.12 23.82 -34.17
C GLU A 135 6.99 24.27 -35.12
N LEU A 136 5.74 24.09 -34.70
CA LEU A 136 4.55 24.49 -35.47
C LEU A 136 4.12 25.95 -35.25
N ASN A 137 4.87 26.74 -34.47
CA ASN A 137 4.54 28.11 -34.07
C ASN A 137 3.16 28.25 -33.38
N ARG A 138 2.71 27.23 -32.63
CA ARG A 138 1.43 27.22 -31.88
C ARG A 138 1.60 27.73 -30.45
N GLU A 139 2.21 28.90 -30.27
CA GLU A 139 2.54 29.43 -28.94
C GLU A 139 1.32 29.67 -28.02
N GLU A 140 0.16 30.03 -28.58
CA GLU A 140 -1.08 30.15 -27.79
C GLU A 140 -1.50 28.82 -27.15
N ASP A 141 -1.27 27.71 -27.84
CA ASP A 141 -1.66 26.38 -27.37
C ASP A 141 -0.71 25.89 -26.26
N ILE A 142 0.56 26.33 -26.27
CA ILE A 142 1.49 26.13 -25.14
C ILE A 142 0.93 26.80 -23.89
N TRP A 143 0.52 28.07 -23.99
CA TRP A 143 -0.04 28.82 -22.86
C TRP A 143 -1.33 28.21 -22.33
N LYS A 144 -2.18 27.68 -23.22
CA LYS A 144 -3.41 26.98 -22.83
C LYS A 144 -3.09 25.63 -22.17
N ALA A 145 -2.17 24.84 -22.73
CA ALA A 145 -1.78 23.54 -22.19
C ALA A 145 -1.17 23.62 -20.78
N ILE A 146 -0.43 24.69 -20.46
CA ILE A 146 0.11 24.92 -19.11
C ILE A 146 -1.01 25.15 -18.08
N LYS A 147 -2.09 25.84 -18.48
CA LYS A 147 -3.18 26.28 -17.57
C LYS A 147 -4.38 25.34 -17.54
N ASP A 148 -4.57 24.56 -18.60
CA ASP A 148 -5.72 23.69 -18.81
C ASP A 148 -5.26 22.26 -19.13
N VAL A 149 -5.47 21.38 -18.15
CA VAL A 149 -5.11 19.96 -18.23
C VAL A 149 -5.94 19.22 -19.26
N GLU A 150 -7.22 19.57 -19.46
CA GLU A 150 -8.07 18.93 -20.48
C GLU A 150 -7.62 19.35 -21.88
N HIS A 151 -7.25 20.62 -22.05
CA HIS A 151 -6.69 21.10 -23.31
C HIS A 151 -5.35 20.43 -23.61
N ARG A 152 -4.47 20.27 -22.60
CA ARG A 152 -3.21 19.54 -22.75
C ARG A 152 -3.43 18.09 -23.16
N LYS A 153 -4.41 17.39 -22.57
CA LYS A 153 -4.77 16.02 -22.96
C LYS A 153 -5.20 15.92 -24.43
N LYS A 154 -6.06 16.83 -24.89
CA LYS A 154 -6.47 16.87 -26.31
C LYS A 154 -5.29 17.08 -27.26
N LEU A 155 -4.33 17.91 -26.87
CA LEU A 155 -3.12 18.12 -27.66
C LEU A 155 -2.20 16.89 -27.64
N LEU A 156 -2.06 16.20 -26.51
CA LEU A 156 -1.32 14.93 -26.44
C LEU A 156 -1.92 13.89 -27.40
N GLU A 157 -3.25 13.71 -27.39
CA GLU A 157 -3.96 12.85 -28.33
C GLU A 157 -3.79 13.29 -29.80
N GLU A 158 -3.86 14.61 -30.07
CA GLU A 158 -3.67 15.18 -31.41
C GLU A 158 -2.30 14.83 -32.00
N PHE A 159 -1.26 14.82 -31.16
CA PHE A 159 0.12 14.56 -31.56
C PHE A 159 0.57 13.10 -31.35
N HIS A 160 -0.33 12.22 -30.92
CA HIS A 160 -0.07 10.81 -30.59
C HIS A 160 1.05 10.65 -29.55
N LEU A 161 0.96 11.44 -28.48
CA LEU A 161 1.87 11.47 -27.32
C LEU A 161 1.19 10.99 -26.03
N ASP A 162 0.00 10.41 -26.14
CA ASP A 162 -0.85 9.89 -25.07
C ASP A 162 -0.44 8.52 -24.53
#